data_AF-A0AAJ7PAA1-F1
#
_entry.id   AF-A0AAJ7PAA1-F1
#
_cell.length_a   1.000
_cell.length_b   1.000
_cell.length_c   1.000
_cell.angle_alpha   90.00
_cell.angle_beta   90.00
_cell.angle_gamma   90.00
#
_symmetry.space_group_name_H-M   'P 1'
#
loop_
_entity.id
_entity.type
_entity.pdbx_description
1 polymer ?
#
loop_
_entity_poly.entity_id
_entity_poly.type
_entity_poly.pdbx_seq_one_letter_code
_entity_poly.pdbx_strand_id
1 'polypeptide(L)'
;MGNGMNKVLPGLYVGNVRDSQDQVQLRANNITHIVAIHDTAREPAQAYLCLQAADSPSQNLCQFFPQSNDFIHTARTNGGNVLVHCLAGASRSVTIAVAYIMTVTSLNSKEALKAVRGARDVASPNDGFQKQLVEFESRKLNEERRRLRGKYPRSQFWDDEKECRKLLSTYQARELLIQAEGQRQASICRSGHHAVQGLSCEYRRTFDLPHLISGALKRKLKLAFVFILLEQDFGVPNRVIPEIICLYLQFETSKTPTHKMPLTGPLEAYLT
;
A
#
# COMPACT_ATOMS: atom_id res chain seq x y z
N MET A 1 -4.16 -5.68 -0.34
CA MET A 1 -4.46 -5.65 -1.79
C MET A 1 -5.58 -4.62 -1.95
N GLY A 2 -5.43 -3.56 -2.76
CA GLY A 2 -6.33 -2.40 -2.77
C GLY A 2 -7.81 -2.70 -3.12
N ASN A 3 -8.67 -1.68 -3.14
CA ASN A 3 -10.14 -1.82 -3.22
C ASN A 3 -10.69 -1.90 -4.66
N GLY A 4 -10.03 -2.65 -5.55
CA GLY A 4 -10.35 -2.71 -6.99
C GLY A 4 -9.25 -2.13 -7.88
N MET A 5 -9.48 -2.07 -9.19
CA MET A 5 -8.56 -1.39 -10.12
C MET A 5 -8.74 0.13 -10.02
N ASN A 6 -7.63 0.88 -10.09
CA ASN A 6 -7.67 2.34 -10.03
C ASN A 6 -7.20 2.95 -11.35
N LYS A 7 -7.95 3.95 -11.83
CA LYS A 7 -7.56 4.76 -12.99
C LYS A 7 -6.39 5.66 -12.60
N VAL A 8 -5.28 5.53 -13.31
CA VAL A 8 -4.06 6.32 -13.08
C VAL A 8 -3.90 7.40 -14.15
N LEU A 9 -4.29 7.10 -15.40
CA LEU A 9 -4.39 8.07 -16.48
C LEU A 9 -5.63 7.74 -17.34
N PRO A 10 -6.09 8.63 -18.22
CA PRO A 10 -7.08 8.28 -19.23
C PRO A 10 -6.61 7.06 -20.05
N GLY A 11 -7.33 5.95 -19.96
CA GLY A 11 -6.99 4.69 -20.61
C GLY A 11 -5.91 3.85 -19.94
N LEU A 12 -5.47 4.18 -18.71
CA LEU A 12 -4.51 3.38 -17.95
C LEU A 12 -4.99 3.14 -16.52
N TYR A 13 -5.04 1.86 -16.14
CA TYR A 13 -5.48 1.37 -14.85
C TYR A 13 -4.42 0.48 -14.21
N VAL A 14 -4.36 0.48 -12.87
CA VAL A 14 -3.50 -0.44 -12.10
C VAL A 14 -4.37 -1.24 -11.14
N GLY A 15 -4.15 -2.55 -11.10
CA GLY A 15 -4.92 -3.47 -10.28
C GLY A 15 -4.13 -4.69 -9.80
N ASN A 16 -4.82 -5.55 -9.07
CA ASN A 16 -4.38 -6.86 -8.58
C ASN A 16 -4.93 -7.99 -9.47
N VAL A 17 -4.59 -9.25 -9.15
CA VAL A 17 -5.00 -10.42 -9.95
C VAL A 17 -6.51 -10.69 -9.93
N ARG A 18 -7.22 -10.32 -8.86
CA ARG A 18 -8.67 -10.43 -8.79
C ARG A 18 -9.33 -9.43 -9.72
N ASP A 19 -8.80 -8.20 -9.75
CA ASP A 19 -9.31 -7.13 -10.62
C ASP A 19 -9.21 -7.51 -12.11
N SER A 20 -8.20 -8.30 -12.51
CA SER A 20 -8.05 -8.75 -13.90
C SER A 20 -8.95 -9.92 -14.29
N GLN A 21 -9.61 -10.56 -13.32
CA GLN A 21 -10.58 -11.63 -13.54
C GLN A 21 -12.02 -11.14 -13.37
N ASP A 22 -12.22 -9.98 -12.76
CA ASP A 22 -13.52 -9.38 -12.51
C ASP A 22 -14.12 -8.78 -13.79
N GLN A 23 -14.99 -9.56 -14.44
CA GLN A 23 -15.68 -9.16 -15.67
C GLN A 23 -16.57 -7.91 -15.49
N VAL A 24 -17.06 -7.64 -14.28
CA VAL A 24 -17.89 -6.47 -14.01
C VAL A 24 -17.02 -5.22 -14.04
N GLN A 25 -15.89 -5.21 -13.33
CA GLN A 25 -14.96 -4.08 -13.36
C GLN A 25 -14.32 -3.88 -14.74
N LEU A 26 -13.95 -4.96 -15.44
CA LEU A 26 -13.38 -4.88 -16.79
C LEU A 26 -14.35 -4.21 -17.76
N ARG A 27 -15.63 -4.61 -17.76
CA ARG A 27 -16.66 -3.99 -18.61
C ARG A 27 -16.96 -2.55 -18.20
N ALA A 28 -17.12 -2.29 -16.90
CA ALA A 28 -17.43 -0.95 -16.38
C ALA A 28 -16.34 0.07 -16.73
N ASN A 29 -15.07 -0.36 -16.76
CA ASN A 29 -13.94 0.48 -17.13
C ASN A 29 -13.53 0.35 -18.60
N ASN A 30 -14.30 -0.34 -19.44
CA ASN A 30 -14.01 -0.60 -20.86
C ASN A 30 -12.57 -1.11 -21.10
N ILE A 31 -12.09 -2.01 -20.23
CA ILE A 31 -10.76 -2.60 -20.37
C ILE A 31 -10.75 -3.48 -21.62
N THR A 32 -9.82 -3.16 -22.53
CA THR A 32 -9.65 -3.87 -23.81
C THR A 32 -8.31 -4.59 -23.87
N HIS A 33 -7.33 -4.13 -23.09
CA HIS A 33 -5.97 -4.65 -23.08
C HIS A 33 -5.50 -4.89 -21.66
N ILE A 34 -4.72 -5.95 -21.44
CA ILE A 34 -4.21 -6.31 -20.12
C ILE A 34 -2.69 -6.53 -20.19
N VAL A 35 -1.94 -5.85 -19.32
CA VAL A 35 -0.54 -6.19 -19.03
C VAL A 35 -0.50 -7.01 -17.73
N ALA A 36 -0.23 -8.30 -17.85
CA ALA A 36 -0.12 -9.21 -16.73
C ALA A 36 1.35 -9.44 -16.38
N ILE A 37 1.79 -8.98 -15.20
CA ILE A 37 3.18 -9.14 -14.74
C ILE A 37 3.26 -9.97 -13.44
N HIS A 38 3.49 -11.27 -13.60
CA HIS A 38 3.70 -12.22 -12.51
C HIS A 38 4.32 -13.53 -13.01
N ASP A 39 4.75 -14.39 -12.08
CA ASP A 39 5.55 -15.60 -12.33
C ASP A 39 4.89 -16.61 -13.28
N THR A 40 3.55 -16.61 -13.31
CA THR A 40 2.72 -17.55 -14.08
C THR A 40 1.93 -16.86 -15.19
N ALA A 41 2.31 -15.64 -15.58
CA ALA A 41 1.61 -14.90 -16.64
C ALA A 41 1.66 -15.71 -17.95
N ARG A 42 0.48 -15.98 -18.52
CA ARG A 42 0.29 -16.69 -19.79
C ARG A 42 -0.84 -16.02 -20.54
N GLU A 43 -0.71 -15.89 -21.85
CA GLU A 43 -1.69 -15.21 -22.71
C GLU A 43 -2.96 -16.06 -22.82
N PRO A 44 -4.09 -15.62 -22.21
CA PRO A 44 -5.36 -16.29 -22.41
C PRO A 44 -6.04 -15.82 -23.71
N ALA A 45 -5.61 -14.68 -24.28
CA ALA A 45 -6.19 -14.02 -25.44
C ALA A 45 -5.21 -13.04 -26.10
N GLN A 46 -5.52 -12.62 -27.34
CA GLN A 46 -4.68 -11.76 -28.20
C GLN A 46 -4.47 -10.32 -27.68
N ALA A 47 -5.24 -9.87 -26.69
CA ALA A 47 -5.14 -8.53 -26.10
C ALA A 47 -4.37 -8.49 -24.76
N TYR A 48 -3.56 -9.51 -24.50
CA TYR A 48 -2.72 -9.61 -23.30
C TYR A 48 -1.25 -9.43 -23.65
N LEU A 49 -0.55 -8.67 -22.81
CA LEU A 49 0.91 -8.69 -22.73
C LEU A 49 1.30 -9.39 -21.43
N CYS A 50 1.88 -10.59 -21.53
CA CYS A 50 2.30 -11.38 -20.37
C CYS A 50 3.81 -11.24 -20.12
N LEU A 51 4.17 -10.68 -18.98
CA LEU A 51 5.55 -10.47 -18.55
C LEU A 51 5.84 -11.38 -17.34
N GLN A 52 6.68 -12.39 -17.55
CA GLN A 52 7.08 -13.29 -16.47
C GLN A 52 8.14 -12.64 -15.60
N ALA A 53 7.78 -12.29 -14.37
CA ALA A 53 8.67 -11.60 -13.45
C ALA A 53 8.28 -11.83 -11.99
N ALA A 54 9.29 -12.11 -11.15
CA ALA A 54 9.14 -12.23 -9.70
C ALA A 54 9.08 -10.87 -9.01
N ASP A 55 8.42 -10.79 -7.85
CA ASP A 55 8.46 -9.59 -6.99
C ASP A 55 9.71 -9.57 -6.11
N SER A 56 10.87 -9.71 -6.73
CA SER A 56 12.16 -9.72 -6.04
C SER A 56 12.94 -8.46 -6.38
N PRO A 57 13.68 -7.86 -5.43
CA PRO A 57 14.63 -6.79 -5.72
C PRO A 57 15.69 -7.15 -6.77
N SER A 58 15.99 -8.44 -6.96
CA SER A 58 16.93 -8.94 -7.97
C SER A 58 16.32 -9.10 -9.38
N GLN A 59 15.00 -9.05 -9.51
CA GLN A 59 14.33 -9.18 -10.81
C GLN A 59 14.56 -7.91 -11.64
N ASN A 60 15.10 -8.06 -12.86
CA ASN A 60 15.23 -6.94 -13.79
C ASN A 60 13.88 -6.67 -14.49
N LEU A 61 13.25 -5.53 -14.18
CA LEU A 61 12.04 -5.04 -14.86
C LEU A 61 12.35 -4.02 -15.95
N CYS A 62 13.49 -3.33 -15.89
CA CYS A 62 13.92 -2.36 -16.90
C CYS A 62 13.92 -2.95 -18.32
N GLN A 63 14.22 -4.25 -18.45
CA GLN A 63 14.19 -4.94 -19.75
C GLN A 63 12.80 -4.93 -20.41
N PHE A 64 11.72 -4.84 -19.62
CA PHE A 64 10.36 -4.88 -20.13
C PHE A 64 9.80 -3.49 -20.47
N PHE A 65 10.44 -2.41 -20.02
CA PHE A 65 9.88 -1.06 -20.17
C PHE A 65 9.57 -0.68 -21.62
N PRO A 66 10.45 -0.90 -22.62
CA PRO A 66 10.14 -0.55 -24.01
C PRO A 66 8.92 -1.33 -24.56
N GLN A 67 8.84 -2.63 -24.29
CA GLN A 67 7.74 -3.49 -24.74
C GLN A 67 6.43 -3.11 -24.05
N SER A 68 6.44 -2.89 -22.73
CA SER A 68 5.24 -2.47 -22.00
C SER A 68 4.79 -1.08 -22.40
N ASN A 69 5.73 -0.15 -22.62
CA ASN A 69 5.41 1.20 -23.05
C ASN A 69 4.74 1.21 -24.41
N ASP A 70 5.27 0.44 -25.37
CA ASP A 70 4.69 0.33 -26.71
C ASP A 70 3.29 -0.25 -26.67
N PHE A 71 3.08 -1.32 -25.89
CA PHE A 71 1.77 -1.95 -25.74
C PHE A 71 0.75 -1.01 -25.11
N ILE A 72 1.10 -0.36 -23.99
CA ILE A 72 0.23 0.59 -23.31
C ILE A 72 -0.11 1.76 -24.23
N HIS A 73 0.90 2.34 -24.89
CA HIS A 73 0.69 3.51 -25.74
C HIS A 73 -0.19 3.16 -26.95
N THR A 74 0.10 2.06 -27.66
CA THR A 74 -0.69 1.61 -28.82
C THR A 74 -2.16 1.39 -28.46
N ALA A 75 -2.42 0.72 -27.33
CA ALA A 75 -3.77 0.48 -26.88
C ALA A 75 -4.51 1.78 -26.59
N ARG A 76 -3.88 2.72 -25.87
CA ARG A 76 -4.47 4.03 -25.58
C ARG A 76 -4.72 4.84 -26.85
N THR A 77 -3.81 4.82 -27.83
CA THR A 77 -3.92 5.65 -29.04
C THR A 77 -5.01 5.13 -29.98
N ASN A 78 -5.31 3.84 -29.90
CA ASN A 78 -6.44 3.20 -30.59
C ASN A 78 -7.77 3.33 -29.81
N GLY A 79 -7.83 4.16 -28.76
CA GLY A 79 -9.03 4.41 -27.97
C GLY A 79 -9.36 3.31 -26.95
N GLY A 80 -8.44 2.38 -26.69
CA GLY A 80 -8.60 1.32 -25.71
C GLY A 80 -8.14 1.72 -24.31
N ASN A 81 -8.68 1.04 -23.29
CA ASN A 81 -8.20 1.12 -21.92
C ASN A 81 -7.37 -0.10 -21.53
N VAL A 82 -6.25 0.16 -20.83
CA VAL A 82 -5.27 -0.83 -20.41
C VAL A 82 -5.31 -1.04 -18.91
N LEU A 83 -5.38 -2.29 -18.47
CA LEU A 83 -5.15 -2.67 -17.08
C LEU A 83 -3.75 -3.28 -16.93
N VAL A 84 -2.92 -2.69 -16.09
CA VAL A 84 -1.63 -3.26 -15.68
C VAL A 84 -1.80 -3.90 -14.31
N HIS A 85 -1.62 -5.22 -14.20
CA HIS A 85 -1.79 -5.93 -12.94
C HIS A 85 -0.64 -6.88 -12.63
N CYS A 86 -0.44 -7.11 -11.33
CA CYS A 86 0.39 -8.19 -10.81
C CYS A 86 -0.44 -8.97 -9.78
N LEU A 87 0.20 -9.68 -8.84
CA LEU A 87 -0.53 -10.38 -7.78
C LEU A 87 -1.28 -9.41 -6.86
N ALA A 88 -0.57 -8.48 -6.20
CA ALA A 88 -1.15 -7.55 -5.22
C ALA A 88 -1.54 -6.17 -5.81
N GLY A 89 -1.05 -5.86 -7.00
CA GLY A 89 -1.18 -4.53 -7.60
C GLY A 89 -0.42 -3.45 -6.84
N ALA A 90 0.73 -3.78 -6.25
CA ALA A 90 1.48 -2.88 -5.37
C ALA A 90 2.90 -2.59 -5.86
N SER A 91 3.60 -3.60 -6.40
CA SER A 91 5.02 -3.49 -6.74
C SER A 91 5.28 -3.64 -8.25
N ARG A 92 5.35 -4.86 -8.80
CA ARG A 92 5.63 -5.12 -10.24
C ARG A 92 4.79 -4.27 -11.22
N SER A 93 3.47 -4.29 -11.10
CA SER A 93 2.57 -3.54 -11.99
C SER A 93 2.70 -2.03 -11.82
N VAL A 94 2.93 -1.57 -10.59
CA VAL A 94 3.19 -0.16 -10.30
C VAL A 94 4.49 0.29 -10.97
N THR A 95 5.56 -0.51 -10.90
CA THR A 95 6.83 -0.19 -11.57
C THR A 95 6.65 0.00 -13.07
N ILE A 96 5.89 -0.88 -13.73
CA ILE A 96 5.58 -0.75 -15.17
C ILE A 96 4.78 0.53 -15.45
N ALA A 97 3.74 0.82 -14.65
CA ALA A 97 2.95 2.03 -14.80
C ALA A 97 3.78 3.32 -14.58
N VAL A 98 4.66 3.33 -13.57
CA VAL A 98 5.56 4.46 -13.29
C VAL A 98 6.53 4.69 -14.46
N ALA A 99 7.16 3.63 -14.98
CA ALA A 99 8.07 3.73 -16.12
C ALA A 99 7.37 4.32 -17.37
N TYR A 100 6.13 3.90 -17.64
CA TYR A 100 5.32 4.46 -18.70
C TYR A 100 5.01 5.94 -18.48
N ILE A 101 4.54 6.32 -17.28
CA ILE A 101 4.23 7.72 -16.93
C ILE A 101 5.45 8.61 -17.10
N MET A 102 6.63 8.19 -16.61
CA MET A 102 7.88 8.93 -16.80
C MET A 102 8.18 9.15 -18.29
N THR A 103 7.90 8.15 -19.11
CA THR A 103 8.16 8.19 -20.56
C THR A 103 7.24 9.16 -21.30
N VAL A 104 5.96 9.24 -20.93
CA VAL A 104 4.98 10.11 -21.61
C VAL A 104 4.85 11.51 -21.01
N THR A 105 5.43 11.75 -19.84
CA THR A 105 5.41 13.05 -19.15
C THR A 105 6.82 13.62 -18.95
N SER A 106 6.94 14.76 -18.29
CA SER A 106 8.21 15.32 -17.85
C SER A 106 8.67 14.81 -16.46
N LEU A 107 7.82 14.07 -15.75
CA LEU A 107 8.03 13.68 -14.36
C LEU A 107 9.25 12.76 -14.16
N ASN A 108 9.89 12.93 -13.00
CA ASN A 108 10.90 11.98 -12.51
C ASN A 108 10.25 10.76 -11.83
N SER A 109 11.07 9.77 -11.46
CA SER A 109 10.62 8.52 -10.84
C SER A 109 9.83 8.74 -9.55
N LYS A 110 10.26 9.69 -8.71
CA LYS A 110 9.61 10.01 -7.44
C LYS A 110 8.26 10.68 -7.65
N GLU A 111 8.17 11.64 -8.57
CA GLU A 111 6.93 12.33 -8.91
C GLU A 111 5.93 11.38 -9.57
N ALA A 112 6.37 10.56 -10.53
CA ALA A 112 5.52 9.58 -11.18
C ALA A 112 4.98 8.54 -10.18
N LEU A 113 5.80 8.02 -9.27
CA LEU A 113 5.33 7.12 -8.21
C LEU A 113 4.32 7.79 -7.27
N LYS A 114 4.53 9.07 -6.90
CA LYS A 114 3.57 9.83 -6.09
C LYS A 114 2.25 10.06 -6.84
N ALA A 115 2.29 10.31 -8.15
CA ALA A 115 1.08 10.40 -8.96
C ALA A 115 0.31 9.06 -8.94
N VAL A 116 0.98 7.93 -9.12
CA VAL A 116 0.34 6.61 -8.99
C VAL A 116 -0.26 6.41 -7.59
N ARG A 117 0.43 6.83 -6.52
CA ARG A 117 -0.09 6.79 -5.14
C ARG A 117 -1.32 7.68 -4.90
N GLY A 118 -1.42 8.79 -5.63
CA GLY A 118 -2.61 9.64 -5.64
C GLY A 118 -3.86 8.87 -6.08
N ALA A 119 -3.73 8.00 -7.07
CA ALA A 119 -4.81 7.14 -7.56
C ALA A 119 -4.95 5.82 -6.77
N ARG A 120 -3.83 5.24 -6.32
CA ARG A 120 -3.74 3.93 -5.66
C ARG A 120 -2.74 3.97 -4.51
N ASP A 121 -3.24 4.21 -3.31
CA ASP A 121 -2.45 4.35 -2.07
C ASP A 121 -1.53 3.17 -1.75
N VAL A 122 -1.95 1.95 -2.06
CA VAL A 122 -1.15 0.72 -1.84
C VAL A 122 0.07 0.59 -2.77
N ALA A 123 0.30 1.55 -3.68
CA ALA A 123 1.44 1.54 -4.58
C ALA A 123 2.77 1.66 -3.82
N SER A 124 3.53 0.58 -3.83
CA SER A 124 4.79 0.45 -3.12
C SER A 124 5.71 -0.56 -3.83
N PRO A 125 6.42 -0.14 -4.89
CA PRO A 125 7.48 -0.94 -5.49
C PRO A 125 8.51 -1.37 -4.45
N ASN A 126 9.01 -2.60 -4.56
CA ASN A 126 10.13 -3.04 -3.73
C ASN A 126 11.39 -2.19 -4.00
N ASP A 127 12.35 -2.23 -3.08
CA ASP A 127 13.53 -1.36 -3.13
C ASP A 127 14.39 -1.55 -4.38
N GLY A 128 14.46 -2.79 -4.92
CA GLY A 128 15.18 -3.07 -6.15
C GLY A 128 14.52 -2.40 -7.35
N PHE A 129 13.18 -2.40 -7.42
CA PHE A 129 12.44 -1.72 -8.47
C PHE A 129 12.51 -0.20 -8.34
N GLN A 130 12.50 0.34 -7.12
CA GLN A 130 12.72 1.78 -6.91
C GLN A 130 14.10 2.21 -7.42
N LYS A 131 15.16 1.44 -7.12
CA LYS A 131 16.51 1.67 -7.66
C LYS A 131 16.53 1.60 -9.19
N GLN A 132 15.86 0.62 -9.77
CA GLN A 132 15.75 0.47 -11.23
C GLN A 132 15.03 1.66 -11.88
N LEU A 133 13.99 2.22 -11.26
CA LEU A 133 13.32 3.42 -11.78
C LEU A 133 14.24 4.66 -11.76
N VAL A 134 15.04 4.83 -10.71
CA VAL A 134 16.04 5.91 -10.62
C VAL A 134 17.16 5.70 -11.66
N GLU A 135 17.60 4.45 -11.86
CA GLU A 135 18.57 4.13 -12.91
C GLU A 135 18.00 4.39 -14.31
N PHE A 136 16.76 4.00 -14.55
CA PHE A 136 16.06 4.25 -15.80
C PHE A 136 15.95 5.76 -16.07
N GLU A 137 15.56 6.55 -15.07
CA GLU A 137 15.53 8.01 -15.13
C GLU A 137 16.86 8.62 -15.59
N SER A 138 17.97 8.19 -14.98
CA SER A 138 19.29 8.75 -15.23
C SER A 138 19.93 8.28 -16.54
N ARG A 139 19.73 7.02 -16.92
CA ARG A 139 20.49 6.38 -18.01
C ARG A 139 19.73 6.18 -19.30
N LYS A 140 18.40 5.98 -19.25
CA LYS A 140 17.63 5.45 -20.39
C LYS A 140 16.36 6.23 -20.72
N LEU A 141 15.83 7.02 -19.79
CA LEU A 141 14.54 7.70 -19.95
C LEU A 141 14.51 8.67 -21.14
N ASN A 142 15.58 9.43 -21.35
CA ASN A 142 15.64 10.38 -22.47
C ASN A 142 15.68 9.68 -23.84
N GLU A 143 16.37 8.56 -23.93
CA GLU A 143 16.37 7.72 -25.13
C GLU A 143 15.00 7.10 -25.37
N GLU A 144 14.37 6.59 -24.32
CA GLU A 144 13.05 5.99 -24.39
C GLU A 144 11.95 7.01 -24.76
N ARG A 145 12.02 8.22 -24.22
CA ARG A 145 11.17 9.36 -24.63
C ARG A 145 11.32 9.67 -26.12
N ARG A 146 12.56 9.71 -26.63
CA ARG A 146 12.83 9.93 -28.06
C ARG A 146 12.32 8.78 -28.91
N ARG A 147 12.53 7.53 -28.48
CA ARG A 147 12.05 6.33 -29.15
C ARG A 147 10.53 6.33 -29.29
N LEU A 148 9.81 6.55 -28.18
CA LEU A 148 8.35 6.55 -28.18
C LEU A 148 7.79 7.71 -29.04
N ARG A 149 8.34 8.92 -28.92
CA ARG A 149 7.93 10.07 -29.75
C ARG A 149 8.27 9.93 -31.22
N GLY A 150 9.30 9.15 -31.57
CA GLY A 150 9.64 8.83 -32.95
C GLY A 150 8.66 7.81 -33.56
N LYS A 151 8.03 6.98 -32.73
CA LYS A 151 7.09 5.94 -33.15
C LYS A 151 5.66 6.44 -33.33
N TYR A 152 5.23 7.43 -32.55
CA TYR A 152 3.85 7.93 -32.58
C TYR A 152 3.78 9.44 -32.86
N PRO A 153 2.80 9.91 -33.67
CA PRO A 153 2.63 11.33 -33.97
C PRO A 153 2.26 12.13 -32.70
N ARG A 154 2.61 13.43 -32.67
CA ARG A 154 2.32 14.31 -31.52
C ARG A 154 0.84 14.37 -31.15
N SER A 155 -0.07 14.23 -32.11
CA SER A 155 -1.53 14.23 -31.87
C SER A 155 -2.01 13.06 -31.00
N GLN A 156 -1.18 12.03 -30.84
CA GLN A 156 -1.47 10.84 -30.05
C GLN A 156 -0.93 10.90 -28.60
N PHE A 157 -0.39 12.05 -28.18
CA PHE A 157 0.00 12.30 -26.79
C PHE A 157 -1.05 13.17 -26.10
N TRP A 158 -1.68 12.64 -25.05
CA TRP A 158 -2.63 13.37 -24.21
C TRP A 158 -1.92 14.33 -23.25
N ASP A 159 -2.69 15.21 -22.62
CA ASP A 159 -2.24 16.03 -21.49
C ASP A 159 -2.12 15.19 -20.19
N ASP A 160 -1.32 14.12 -20.27
CA ASP A 160 -1.03 13.21 -19.16
C ASP A 160 -0.31 13.95 -18.02
N GLU A 161 0.45 15.01 -18.33
CA GLU A 161 1.11 15.88 -17.35
C GLU A 161 0.08 16.54 -16.43
N LYS A 162 -0.98 17.17 -16.99
CA LYS A 162 -2.03 17.79 -16.18
C LYS A 162 -2.75 16.79 -15.27
N GLU A 163 -3.02 15.59 -15.75
CA GLU A 163 -3.67 14.57 -14.91
C GLU A 163 -2.75 14.11 -13.79
N CYS A 164 -1.46 13.88 -14.08
CA CYS A 164 -0.50 13.53 -13.04
C CYS A 164 -0.37 14.63 -11.98
N ARG A 165 -0.44 15.92 -12.37
CA ARG A 165 -0.40 17.04 -11.42
C ARG A 165 -1.59 17.04 -10.45
N LYS A 166 -2.79 16.66 -10.90
CA LYS A 166 -3.96 16.47 -10.01
C LYS A 166 -3.78 15.30 -9.05
N LEU A 167 -3.19 14.21 -9.53
CA LEU A 167 -2.91 13.06 -8.67
C LEU A 167 -1.82 13.39 -7.62
N LEU A 168 -0.81 14.17 -8.01
CA LEU A 168 0.21 14.68 -7.09
C LEU A 168 -0.39 15.55 -5.99
N SER A 169 -1.31 16.47 -6.32
CA SER A 169 -1.98 17.29 -5.30
C SER A 169 -2.86 16.44 -4.39
N THR A 170 -3.55 15.44 -4.93
CA THR A 170 -4.33 14.47 -4.15
C THR A 170 -3.45 13.69 -3.17
N TYR A 171 -2.29 13.22 -3.63
CA TYR A 171 -1.31 12.54 -2.77
C TYR A 171 -0.80 13.47 -1.67
N GLN A 172 -0.39 14.70 -2.01
CA GLN A 172 0.11 15.68 -1.05
C GLN A 172 -0.93 16.05 0.02
N ALA A 173 -2.19 16.27 -0.39
CA ALA A 173 -3.28 16.55 0.54
C ALA A 173 -3.50 15.39 1.52
N ARG A 174 -3.45 14.14 1.04
CA ARG A 174 -3.56 12.95 1.89
C ARG A 174 -2.40 12.85 2.90
N GLU A 175 -1.17 13.09 2.47
CA GLU A 175 0.00 13.08 3.37
C GLU A 175 -0.11 14.14 4.47
N LEU A 176 -0.58 15.34 4.14
CA LEU A 176 -0.81 16.40 5.12
C LEU A 176 -1.88 16.02 6.15
N LEU A 177 -2.96 15.35 5.71
CA LEU A 177 -4.00 14.86 6.62
C LEU A 177 -3.45 13.79 7.58
N ILE A 178 -2.69 12.82 7.06
CA ILE A 178 -2.06 11.77 7.88
C ILE A 178 -1.09 12.40 8.90
N GLN A 179 -0.30 13.40 8.50
CA GLN A 179 0.59 14.12 9.40
C GLN A 179 -0.18 14.89 10.47
N ALA A 180 -1.26 15.57 10.10
CA ALA A 180 -2.11 16.30 11.04
C ALA A 180 -2.78 15.36 12.05
N GLU A 181 -3.26 14.19 11.61
CA GLU A 181 -3.80 13.15 12.48
C GLU A 181 -2.72 12.59 13.42
N GLY A 182 -1.53 12.30 12.91
CA GLY A 182 -0.39 11.85 13.72
C GLY A 182 0.02 12.89 14.77
N GLN A 183 0.04 14.18 14.41
CA GLN A 183 0.31 15.28 15.34
C GLN A 183 -0.79 15.45 16.38
N ARG A 184 -2.06 15.30 15.97
CA ARG A 184 -3.21 15.34 16.88
C ARG A 184 -3.15 14.19 17.87
N GLN A 185 -2.88 12.97 17.42
CA GLN A 185 -2.72 11.79 18.27
C GLN A 185 -1.55 11.97 19.24
N ALA A 186 -0.39 12.45 18.77
CA ALA A 186 0.75 12.75 19.63
C ALA A 186 0.46 13.87 20.66
N SER A 187 -0.34 14.87 20.29
CA SER A 187 -0.80 15.93 21.21
C SER A 187 -1.76 15.41 22.28
N ILE A 188 -2.68 14.52 21.90
CA ILE A 188 -3.56 13.81 22.85
C ILE A 188 -2.73 12.96 23.81
N CYS A 189 -1.72 12.23 23.32
CA CYS A 189 -0.81 11.47 24.18
C CYS A 189 -0.03 12.38 25.15
N ARG A 190 0.47 13.55 24.70
CA ARG A 190 1.18 14.52 25.57
C ARG A 190 0.28 15.18 26.62
N SER A 191 -0.92 15.60 26.23
CA SER A 191 -1.90 16.18 27.15
C SER A 191 -2.43 15.13 28.14
N GLY A 192 -2.64 13.89 27.69
CA GLY A 192 -2.90 12.74 28.55
C GLY A 192 -1.75 12.46 29.51
N HIS A 193 -0.49 12.54 29.04
CA HIS A 193 0.70 12.37 29.90
C HIS A 193 0.80 13.47 30.98
N HIS A 194 0.51 14.73 30.64
CA HIS A 194 0.43 15.82 31.63
C HIS A 194 -0.75 15.67 32.60
N ALA A 195 -1.92 15.23 32.12
CA ALA A 195 -3.07 14.93 32.97
C ALA A 195 -2.78 13.75 33.92
N VAL A 196 -2.07 12.72 33.45
CA VAL A 196 -1.61 11.59 34.27
C VAL A 196 -0.51 12.00 35.24
N GLN A 197 0.38 12.94 34.90
CA GLN A 197 1.35 13.50 35.84
C GLN A 197 0.69 14.37 36.93
N GLY A 198 -0.34 15.15 36.57
CA GLY A 198 -1.20 15.87 37.52
C GLY A 198 -1.96 14.93 38.46
N LEU A 199 -2.56 13.87 37.89
CA LEU A 199 -3.16 12.80 38.66
C LEU A 199 -2.13 12.01 39.47
N SER A 200 -0.87 11.87 39.04
CA SER A 200 0.17 11.18 39.83
C SER A 200 0.60 11.97 41.06
N CYS A 201 0.42 13.29 41.07
CA CYS A 201 0.72 14.14 42.22
C CYS A 201 -0.42 14.13 43.25
N GLU A 202 -1.68 14.05 42.80
CA GLU A 202 -2.85 13.83 43.69
C GLU A 202 -3.01 12.36 44.13
N TYR A 203 -2.72 11.40 43.24
CA TYR A 203 -2.89 9.97 43.51
C TYR A 203 -1.77 9.38 44.38
N ARG A 204 -0.61 10.03 44.45
CA ARG A 204 0.47 9.68 45.39
C ARG A 204 0.15 10.13 46.83
N ARG A 205 -0.91 10.90 47.06
CA ARG A 205 -1.46 11.17 48.41
C ARG A 205 -2.59 10.22 48.83
N THR A 206 -3.13 9.39 47.93
CA THR A 206 -4.25 8.47 48.23
C THR A 206 -3.86 6.99 48.28
N PHE A 207 -2.57 6.66 48.29
CA PHE A 207 -2.07 5.29 48.47
C PHE A 207 -1.27 5.12 49.77
N ASP A 208 -1.89 5.53 50.87
CA ASP A 208 -1.93 4.68 52.07
C ASP A 208 -3.38 4.17 52.20
N LEU A 209 -3.76 3.17 51.38
CA LEU A 209 -5.01 2.45 51.57
C LEU A 209 -4.75 0.94 51.71
N PRO A 210 -5.14 0.32 52.82
CA PRO A 210 -4.82 -1.07 53.15
C PRO A 210 -5.71 -2.07 52.37
N HIS A 211 -5.10 -3.19 51.97
CA HIS A 211 -5.62 -4.56 51.76
C HIS A 211 -7.06 -4.88 51.24
N LEU A 212 -7.91 -3.93 50.85
CA LEU A 212 -9.33 -4.18 50.52
C LEU A 212 -9.72 -3.78 49.09
N ILE A 213 -9.02 -4.32 48.08
CA ILE A 213 -9.49 -4.21 46.69
C ILE A 213 -9.70 -5.61 46.10
N SER A 214 -10.97 -5.92 45.80
CA SER A 214 -11.42 -7.15 45.14
C SER A 214 -10.64 -7.43 43.86
N GLY A 215 -10.32 -8.72 43.60
CA GLY A 215 -9.54 -9.17 42.47
C GLY A 215 -10.08 -8.72 41.09
N ALA A 216 -11.37 -8.43 40.98
CA ALA A 216 -11.99 -7.91 39.76
C ALA A 216 -11.50 -6.49 39.41
N LEU A 217 -11.27 -5.63 40.41
CA LEU A 217 -10.81 -4.26 40.18
C LEU A 217 -9.31 -4.23 39.82
N LYS A 218 -8.51 -5.11 40.43
CA LYS A 218 -7.10 -5.32 40.04
C LYS A 218 -6.97 -5.77 38.58
N ARG A 219 -7.85 -6.65 38.09
CA ARG A 219 -7.86 -7.09 36.68
C ARG A 219 -8.21 -5.97 35.72
N LYS A 220 -9.21 -5.13 36.06
CA LYS A 220 -9.59 -3.96 35.24
C LYS A 220 -8.46 -2.93 35.14
N LEU A 221 -7.76 -2.65 36.24
CA LEU A 221 -6.61 -1.75 36.27
C LEU A 221 -5.42 -2.29 35.45
N LYS A 222 -5.16 -3.60 35.50
CA LYS A 222 -4.13 -4.26 34.69
C LYS A 222 -4.45 -4.20 33.20
N LEU A 223 -5.72 -4.39 32.82
CA LEU A 223 -6.16 -4.29 31.43
C LEU A 223 -6.03 -2.87 30.89
N ALA A 224 -6.40 -1.87 31.69
CA ALA A 224 -6.21 -0.46 31.34
C ALA A 224 -4.73 -0.14 31.12
N PHE A 225 -3.83 -0.71 31.93
CA PHE A 225 -2.39 -0.54 31.77
C PHE A 225 -1.84 -1.19 30.50
N VAL A 226 -2.29 -2.41 30.16
CA VAL A 226 -1.91 -3.08 28.90
C VAL A 226 -2.45 -2.34 27.68
N PHE A 227 -3.68 -1.82 27.75
CA PHE A 227 -4.26 -0.97 26.70
C PHE A 227 -3.41 0.28 26.47
N ILE A 228 -3.02 0.96 27.55
CA ILE A 228 -2.17 2.15 27.50
C ILE A 228 -0.79 1.83 26.91
N LEU A 229 -0.15 0.72 27.30
CA LEU A 229 1.16 0.33 26.75
C LEU A 229 1.09 -0.02 25.26
N LEU A 230 0.06 -0.74 24.81
CA LEU A 230 -0.09 -1.15 23.42
C LEU A 230 -0.39 0.04 22.50
N GLU A 231 -1.17 1.01 22.99
CA GLU A 231 -1.53 2.21 22.22
C GLU A 231 -0.41 3.28 22.26
N GLN A 232 0.30 3.44 23.38
CA GLN A 232 1.31 4.51 23.55
C GLN A 232 2.75 4.12 23.19
N ASP A 233 3.20 2.89 23.47
CA ASP A 233 4.62 2.52 23.28
C ASP A 233 4.90 1.75 21.98
N PHE A 234 3.91 1.01 21.46
CA PHE A 234 4.11 0.12 20.29
C PHE A 234 3.37 0.53 19.02
N GLY A 235 2.56 1.59 19.07
CA GLY A 235 1.87 2.15 17.89
C GLY A 235 0.92 1.17 17.20
N VAL A 236 0.32 0.24 17.95
CA VAL A 236 -0.54 -0.80 17.39
C VAL A 236 -1.85 -0.19 16.87
N PRO A 237 -2.27 -0.46 15.62
CA PRO A 237 -3.51 0.08 15.08
C PRO A 237 -4.73 -0.37 15.89
N ASN A 238 -5.66 0.56 16.18
CA ASN A 238 -6.84 0.33 17.03
C ASN A 238 -7.70 -0.90 16.65
N ARG A 239 -7.69 -1.30 15.38
CA ARG A 239 -8.41 -2.50 14.88
C ARG A 239 -7.84 -3.84 15.38
N VAL A 240 -6.58 -3.88 15.83
CA VAL A 240 -5.85 -5.10 16.23
C VAL A 240 -5.81 -5.24 17.76
N ILE A 241 -6.06 -4.15 18.48
CA ILE A 241 -6.00 -4.09 19.95
C ILE A 241 -6.97 -5.07 20.63
N PRO A 242 -8.22 -5.27 20.18
CA PRO A 242 -9.14 -6.24 20.79
C PRO A 242 -8.63 -7.69 20.74
N GLU A 243 -7.93 -8.09 19.67
CA GLU A 243 -7.38 -9.44 19.51
C GLU A 243 -6.18 -9.68 20.44
N ILE A 244 -5.30 -8.69 20.59
CA ILE A 244 -4.15 -8.76 21.50
C ILE A 244 -4.60 -8.82 22.95
N ILE A 245 -5.63 -8.04 23.32
CA ILE A 245 -6.23 -8.08 24.65
C ILE A 245 -6.88 -9.44 24.90
N CYS A 246 -7.54 -10.02 23.91
CA CYS A 246 -8.13 -11.36 24.01
C CYS A 246 -7.05 -12.43 24.26
N LEU A 247 -5.93 -12.39 23.54
CA LEU A 247 -4.79 -13.30 23.71
C LEU A 247 -4.11 -13.13 25.09
N TYR A 248 -3.93 -11.89 25.55
CA TYR A 248 -3.38 -11.62 26.88
C TYR A 248 -4.28 -12.16 27.99
N LEU A 249 -5.60 -11.97 27.85
CA LEU A 249 -6.60 -12.52 28.77
C LEU A 249 -6.60 -14.05 28.76
N GLN A 250 -6.53 -14.69 27.59
CA GLN A 250 -6.44 -16.14 27.45
C GLN A 250 -5.18 -16.70 28.13
N PHE A 251 -4.03 -16.03 27.96
CA PHE A 251 -2.77 -16.39 28.59
C PHE A 251 -2.82 -16.27 30.13
N GLU A 252 -3.37 -15.18 30.66
CA GLU A 252 -3.57 -15.01 32.12
C GLU A 252 -4.57 -16.06 32.68
N THR A 253 -5.59 -16.46 31.93
CA THR A 253 -6.50 -17.54 32.34
C THR A 253 -5.88 -18.94 32.28
N SER A 254 -4.90 -19.19 31.39
CA SER A 254 -4.19 -20.47 31.33
C SER A 254 -3.16 -20.69 32.46
N LYS A 255 -2.85 -19.63 33.24
CA LYS A 255 -1.95 -19.71 34.39
C LYS A 255 -2.62 -20.22 35.66
N THR A 256 -3.93 -20.49 35.66
CA THR A 256 -4.56 -21.30 36.70
C THR A 256 -4.38 -22.78 36.37
N PRO A 257 -3.83 -23.60 37.28
CA PRO A 257 -3.53 -25.00 37.00
C PRO A 257 -4.83 -25.78 36.99
N THR A 258 -5.42 -26.02 35.82
CA THR A 258 -6.13 -27.25 35.44
C THR A 258 -6.61 -27.16 33.99
N HIS A 259 -6.31 -28.22 33.23
CA HIS A 259 -6.69 -28.52 31.84
C HIS A 259 -6.05 -27.74 30.69
N LYS A 260 -5.06 -28.40 30.06
CA LYS A 260 -4.65 -28.14 28.68
C LYS A 260 -5.76 -28.62 27.74
N MET A 261 -6.30 -27.73 26.90
CA MET A 261 -6.98 -28.11 25.65
C MET A 261 -6.04 -27.86 24.46
N PRO A 262 -6.08 -28.70 23.41
CA PRO A 262 -5.19 -28.54 22.26
C PRO A 262 -5.62 -27.35 21.40
N LEU A 263 -4.64 -26.55 20.99
CA LEU A 263 -4.80 -25.54 19.94
C LEU A 263 -5.00 -26.28 18.61
N THR A 264 -6.18 -26.14 18.00
CA THR A 264 -6.42 -26.51 16.60
C THR A 264 -6.87 -25.24 15.88
N GLY A 265 -6.07 -24.77 14.93
CA GLY A 265 -6.39 -23.57 14.16
C GLY A 265 -5.17 -22.93 13.47
N PRO A 266 -5.39 -22.11 12.43
CA PRO A 266 -4.43 -21.81 11.37
C PRO A 266 -3.42 -20.71 11.77
N LEU A 267 -2.64 -20.97 12.82
CA LEU A 267 -1.67 -20.03 13.38
C LEU A 267 -0.26 -20.62 13.54
N GLU A 268 -0.01 -21.82 12.99
CA GLU A 268 1.35 -22.37 12.87
C GLU A 268 2.21 -21.68 11.78
N ALA A 269 1.60 -20.87 10.91
CA ALA A 269 2.28 -20.29 9.74
C ALA A 269 2.89 -18.88 9.96
N TYR A 270 2.85 -18.34 11.18
CA TYR A 270 3.34 -16.98 11.48
C TYR A 270 4.50 -16.92 12.48
N LEU A 271 5.01 -18.07 12.93
CA LEU A 271 6.11 -18.15 13.91
C LEU A 271 7.29 -19.02 13.45
N THR A 272 7.44 -19.20 12.14
CA THR A 272 8.66 -19.67 11.47
C THR A 272 8.98 -18.77 10.29
#